data_AF-A0A838ACS3-F1
#
_entry.id   AF-A0A838ACS3-F1
#
_cell.length_a   1.000
_cell.length_b   1.000
_cell.length_c   1.000
_cell.angle_alpha   90.00
_cell.angle_beta   90.00
_cell.angle_gamma   90.00
#
_symmetry.space_group_name_H-M   'P 1'
#
loop_
_entity.id
_entity.type
_entity.pdbx_description
1 polymer ?
#
loop_
_entity_poly.entity_id
_entity_poly.type
_entity_poly.pdbx_seq_one_letter_code
_entity_poly.pdbx_strand_id
1 'polypeptide(L)' 'MASWSARFAGIVLPGETLRTSIWDTGRRYLVNTVAVERDAPVLADGVLTAR' A
#
# COMPACT_ATOMS: atom_id res chain seq x y z
N MET A 1 20.26 -2.85 2.14
CA MET A 1 19.27 -3.24 3.16
C MET A 1 17.90 -3.04 2.52
N ALA A 2 16.96 -3.96 2.74
CA ALA A 2 15.58 -3.73 2.32
C ALA A 2 14.95 -2.65 3.22
N SER A 3 14.09 -1.81 2.66
CA SER A 3 13.37 -0.78 3.41
C SER A 3 11.91 -0.68 2.96
N TRP A 4 11.05 -0.22 3.87
CA TRP A 4 9.64 -0.01 3.64
C TRP A 4 9.21 1.34 4.22
N SER A 5 8.40 2.09 3.46
CA SER A 5 7.73 3.30 3.92
C SER A 5 6.36 3.42 3.27
N ALA A 6 5.38 4.00 3.97
CA ALA A 6 4.07 4.34 3.43
C ALA A 6 3.44 5.48 4.23
N ARG A 7 2.43 6.14 3.66
CA ARG A 7 1.57 7.11 4.35
C ARG A 7 0.23 6.46 4.71
N PHE A 8 -0.18 6.59 5.96
CA PHE A 8 -1.56 6.30 6.37
C PHE A 8 -2.48 7.33 5.72
N ALA A 9 -3.29 6.89 4.77
CA ALA A 9 -4.13 7.75 3.93
C ALA A 9 -5.61 7.73 4.35
N GLY A 10 -5.98 6.83 5.26
CA GLY A 10 -7.33 6.66 5.77
C GLY A 10 -7.38 5.64 6.90
N ILE A 11 -8.59 5.36 7.37
CA ILE A 11 -8.85 4.33 8.38
C ILE A 11 -9.21 3.00 7.73
N VAL A 12 -8.98 1.91 8.47
CA VAL A 12 -9.52 0.58 8.21
C VAL A 12 -10.56 0.27 9.27
N LEU A 13 -11.71 -0.23 8.85
CA LEU A 13 -12.71 -0.81 9.75
C LEU A 13 -12.44 -2.32 9.89
N PRO A 14 -12.53 -2.90 11.11
CA PRO A 14 -12.31 -4.33 11.29
C PRO A 14 -13.23 -5.18 10.40
N GLY A 15 -12.64 -6.13 9.67
CA GLY A 15 -13.35 -7.00 8.74
C GLY A 15 -13.36 -6.53 7.27
N GLU A 16 -12.84 -5.34 6.97
CA GLU A 16 -12.68 -4.89 5.58
C GLU A 16 -11.65 -5.71 4.81
N THR A 17 -11.92 -5.91 3.53
CA THR A 17 -10.98 -6.49 2.58
C THR A 17 -10.01 -5.42 2.11
N LEU A 18 -8.72 -5.67 2.28
CA LEU A 18 -7.67 -4.80 1.75
C LEU A 18 -7.17 -5.31 0.41
N ARG A 19 -7.31 -4.48 -0.63
CA ARG A 19 -6.68 -4.73 -1.93
C ARG A 19 -5.41 -3.92 -2.03
N THR A 20 -4.28 -4.62 -2.07
CA THR A 20 -2.96 -4.01 -2.27
C THR A 20 -2.53 -4.21 -3.72
N SER A 21 -2.25 -3.11 -4.39
CA SER A 21 -1.67 -3.10 -5.73
C SER A 21 -0.19 -2.75 -5.64
N ILE A 22 0.62 -3.52 -6.36
CA ILE A 22 2.08 -3.39 -6.36
C ILE A 22 2.54 -3.22 -7.81
N TRP A 23 3.39 -2.22 -8.03
CA TRP A 23 4.03 -1.98 -9.31
C TRP A 23 5.53 -2.11 -9.15
N ASP A 24 6.14 -2.96 -9.99
CA ASP A 24 7.59 -3.02 -10.12
C ASP A 24 8.09 -1.87 -10.99
N THR A 25 9.06 -1.11 -10.49
CA THR A 25 9.70 0.00 -11.21
C THR A 25 11.18 -0.28 -11.53
N GLY A 26 11.64 -1.52 -11.32
CA GLY A 26 13.01 -1.97 -11.53
C GLY A 26 14.00 -1.57 -10.43
N ARG A 27 13.78 -0.44 -9.74
CA ARG A 27 14.62 0.01 -8.60
C ARG A 27 13.95 -0.17 -7.25
N ARG A 28 12.62 -0.24 -7.25
CA ARG A 28 11.76 -0.30 -6.06
C ARG A 28 10.37 -0.75 -6.50
N TYR A 29 9.56 -1.14 -5.52
CA TYR A 29 8.13 -1.36 -5.75
C TYR A 29 7.34 -0.17 -5.21
N LEU A 30 6.37 0.29 -5.99
CA LEU A 30 5.35 1.23 -5.53
C LEU A 30 4.16 0.43 -5.04
N VAL A 31 3.57 0.83 -3.92
CA VAL A 31 2.50 0.10 -3.25
C VAL A 31 1.37 1.06 -2.89
N ASN A 32 0.14 0.66 -3.21
CA ASN A 32 -1.08 1.34 -2.80
C ASN A 32 -2.06 0.32 -2.24
N THR A 33 -2.79 0.68 -1.18
CA THR A 33 -3.78 -0.20 -0.56
C THR A 33 -5.11 0.53 -0.39
N VAL A 34 -6.19 -0.11 -0.82
CA VAL A 34 -7.56 0.38 -0.67
C VAL A 34 -8.40 -0.60 0.15
N ALA A 35 -9.33 -0.08 0.93
CA ALA A 35 -10.45 -0.86 1.48
C ALA A 35 -11.46 -1.08 0.35
N VAL A 36 -11.72 -2.35 -0.01
CA VAL A 36 -12.51 -2.71 -1.19
C VAL A 36 -13.97 -2.30 -1.04
N GLU A 37 -14.54 -2.48 0.15
CA GLU A 37 -15.96 -2.24 0.45
C GLU A 37 -16.36 -0.77 0.28
N ARG A 38 -15.39 0.15 0.44
CA ARG A 38 -15.60 1.61 0.32
C ARG A 38 -14.89 2.23 -0.88
N ASP A 39 -14.10 1.44 -1.61
CA ASP A 39 -13.14 1.93 -2.61
C ASP A 39 -12.30 3.13 -2.11
N ALA A 40 -11.84 3.04 -0.87
CA ALA A 40 -11.18 4.13 -0.15
C ALA A 40 -9.70 3.82 0.13
N PRO A 41 -8.75 4.74 -0.12
CA PRO A 41 -7.34 4.52 0.18
C PRO A 41 -7.10 4.44 1.69
N VAL A 42 -6.29 3.46 2.10
CA VAL A 42 -5.88 3.27 3.50
C VAL A 42 -4.37 3.40 3.67
N LEU A 43 -3.59 2.96 2.67
CA LEU A 43 -2.17 3.27 2.55
C LEU A 43 -1.89 3.84 1.16
N ALA A 44 -1.16 4.96 1.15
CA ALA A 44 -0.68 5.61 -0.07
C ALA A 44 0.84 5.80 0.00
N ASP A 45 1.44 6.17 -1.14
CA ASP A 45 2.86 6.53 -1.25
C ASP A 45 3.80 5.42 -0.71
N GLY A 46 3.35 4.15 -0.83
CA GLY A 46 4.09 2.98 -0.38
C GLY A 46 5.31 2.74 -1.26
N VAL A 47 6.48 2.61 -0.64
CA VAL A 47 7.74 2.30 -1.30
C VAL A 47 8.40 1.13 -0.58
N LEU A 48 8.60 0.03 -1.31
CA LEU A 48 9.40 -1.10 -0.87
C LEU A 48 10.69 -1.14 -1.69
N THR A 49 11.84 -1.13 -1.02
CA THR A 49 13.13 -1.44 -1.65
C THR A 49 13.54 -2.85 -1.25
N ALA A 50 13.84 -3.69 -2.26
CA ALA A 50 14.41 -5.02 -2.05
C ALA A 50 15.94 -4.95 -2.21
N ARG A 51 16.66 -5.93 -1.65
CA ARG A 51 18.11 -6.05 -1.83
C ARG A 51 18.43 -6.59 -3.22
#